data_AF-A0A355FUU7-F1
#
_entry.id   AF-A0A355FUU7-F1
#
_cell.length_a   1.000
_cell.length_b   1.000
_cell.length_c   1.000
_cell.angle_alpha   90.00
_cell.angle_beta   90.00
_cell.angle_gamma   90.00
#
_symmetry.space_group_name_H-M   'P 1'
#
loop_
_entity.id
_entity.type
_entity.pdbx_description
1 polymer ?
#
loop_
_entity_poly.entity_id
_entity_poly.type
_entity_poly.pdbx_seq_one_letter_code
_entity_poly.pdbx_strand_id
1 'polypeptide(L)'
;MEKKISVLRLFFISSFICSIGFSWGQSPTTPCEWFDHDGDGFIGANTWLFVLGQYGTAGEMDVDSSGVVDIRDVLQFLPYYGEQCSILPDSELQWADTTSGHIVDVLLVEHAVHDSMLFGFSGQLPAESVTYWLYAQLSESTDGILAMYGDDEAPLTLETDGAFYGFGTETGEALTIDNYQPLFNSFAPANEFLTWFTLDEEPGDDWNAPSAGFILGTTSTVATDGMSEAGLIQISDSIGGGSYFQANCCEGGGSPIGSDGLILLGQFTVTETSNFSGTINLLAETANGTSIEFAQGISFSSDNLAVLGCMDDEAVNYDAMATHEPLGACSYTGDFDGDGEFTVEDFLQLLSTFGCTECPMGDLNEDGVVSVQDILLFLTWI
;
A
#
# COMPACT_ATOMS: atom_id res chain seq x y z
N MET A 1 -91.14 20.14 -25.95
CA MET A 1 -90.04 19.26 -25.52
C MET A 1 -90.05 18.04 -26.43
N GLU A 2 -89.22 17.84 -27.46
CA GLU A 2 -88.32 18.61 -28.33
C GLU A 2 -87.99 17.57 -29.43
N LYS A 3 -88.57 17.58 -30.65
CA LYS A 3 -88.06 18.26 -31.87
C LYS A 3 -86.56 18.55 -31.80
N LYS A 4 -85.70 18.21 -32.77
CA LYS A 4 -85.80 17.66 -34.12
C LYS A 4 -84.33 17.59 -34.63
N ILE A 5 -84.09 16.77 -35.66
CA ILE A 5 -83.12 17.00 -36.75
C ILE A 5 -81.63 16.64 -36.52
N SER A 6 -81.22 15.68 -37.37
CA SER A 6 -79.87 15.32 -37.84
C SER A 6 -79.08 16.51 -38.41
N VAL A 7 -77.74 16.47 -38.36
CA VAL A 7 -76.81 16.64 -39.51
C VAL A 7 -75.38 17.03 -39.05
N LEU A 8 -74.40 16.31 -39.61
CA LEU A 8 -72.98 16.61 -39.90
C LEU A 8 -71.96 17.03 -38.81
N ARG A 9 -70.90 16.20 -38.78
CA ARG A 9 -69.45 16.49 -38.74
C ARG A 9 -68.99 17.82 -38.14
N LEU A 10 -68.25 17.72 -37.04
CA LEU A 10 -67.11 18.58 -36.74
C LEU A 10 -65.95 17.69 -36.24
N PHE A 11 -64.83 17.72 -36.95
CA PHE A 11 -63.54 17.21 -36.47
C PHE A 11 -63.06 18.16 -35.37
N PHE A 12 -62.80 17.66 -34.17
CA PHE A 12 -62.03 18.39 -33.15
C PHE A 12 -61.39 17.40 -32.16
N ILE A 13 -60.20 17.78 -31.65
CA ILE A 13 -59.48 17.29 -30.46
C ILE A 13 -58.50 16.12 -30.76
N SER A 14 -57.22 16.12 -30.37
CA SER A 14 -56.50 16.85 -29.31
C SER A 14 -55.04 17.08 -29.75
N SER A 15 -54.55 18.31 -29.69
CA SER A 15 -53.49 18.76 -28.78
C SER A 15 -52.40 17.72 -28.48
N PHE A 16 -51.23 18.00 -29.06
CA PHE A 16 -49.91 17.46 -28.76
C PHE A 16 -49.64 17.63 -27.25
N ILE A 17 -49.67 16.53 -26.48
CA ILE A 17 -49.07 16.49 -25.15
C ILE A 17 -47.67 15.95 -25.36
N CYS A 18 -46.70 16.86 -25.31
CA CYS A 18 -45.29 16.51 -25.18
C CYS A 18 -45.13 15.86 -23.80
N SER A 19 -45.03 14.53 -23.79
CA SER A 19 -44.63 13.76 -22.62
C SER A 19 -43.18 14.14 -22.32
N ILE A 20 -42.96 15.06 -21.39
CA ILE A 20 -41.67 15.21 -20.75
C ILE A 20 -41.49 13.93 -19.94
N GLY A 21 -40.77 12.96 -20.52
CA GLY A 21 -40.25 11.85 -19.76
C GLY A 21 -39.27 12.42 -18.75
N PHE A 22 -39.63 12.38 -17.47
CA PHE A 22 -38.63 12.38 -16.41
C PHE A 22 -37.80 11.11 -16.63
N SER A 23 -36.60 11.24 -17.18
CA SER A 23 -35.58 10.22 -16.99
C SER A 23 -35.25 10.25 -15.51
N TRP A 24 -35.70 9.23 -14.79
CA TRP A 24 -35.08 8.90 -13.52
C TRP A 24 -33.58 8.77 -13.82
N GLY A 25 -32.76 9.59 -13.16
CA GLY A 25 -31.31 9.55 -13.30
C GLY A 25 -30.87 8.10 -13.11
N GLN A 26 -30.15 7.57 -14.09
CA GLN A 26 -29.45 6.31 -13.89
C GLN A 26 -28.46 6.56 -12.74
N SER A 27 -28.38 5.64 -11.78
CA SER A 27 -27.24 5.64 -10.85
C SER A 27 -25.96 5.60 -11.68
N PRO A 28 -24.90 6.33 -11.30
CA PRO A 28 -23.65 6.28 -12.03
C PRO A 28 -23.14 4.83 -12.06
N THR A 29 -22.76 4.37 -13.24
CA THR A 29 -22.46 2.97 -13.58
C THR A 29 -20.97 2.72 -13.78
N THR A 30 -20.17 3.78 -13.96
CA THR A 30 -18.72 3.69 -14.16
C THR A 30 -17.96 4.53 -13.12
N PRO A 31 -16.70 4.20 -12.82
CA PRO A 31 -15.86 5.00 -11.93
C PRO A 31 -15.79 6.47 -12.36
N CYS A 32 -15.73 6.75 -13.66
CA CYS A 32 -15.70 8.12 -14.16
C CYS A 32 -16.96 8.91 -13.82
N GLU A 33 -18.15 8.30 -13.91
CA GLU A 33 -19.39 9.01 -13.54
C GLU A 33 -19.48 9.32 -12.03
N TRP A 34 -18.75 8.57 -11.19
CA TRP A 34 -18.64 8.82 -9.75
C TRP A 34 -17.52 9.80 -9.39
N PHE A 35 -16.34 9.61 -9.96
CA PHE A 35 -15.11 10.23 -9.49
C PHE A 35 -14.66 11.43 -10.35
N ASP A 36 -15.06 11.55 -11.62
CA ASP A 36 -14.79 12.77 -12.41
C ASP A 36 -15.86 13.84 -12.14
N HIS A 37 -15.88 14.35 -10.91
CA HIS A 37 -16.95 15.23 -10.43
C HIS A 37 -16.95 16.61 -11.12
N ASP A 38 -15.79 17.16 -11.50
CA ASP A 38 -15.73 18.44 -12.21
C ASP A 38 -15.73 18.30 -13.75
N GLY A 39 -15.75 17.05 -14.25
CA GLY A 39 -15.92 16.72 -15.66
C GLY A 39 -14.72 17.10 -16.52
N ASP A 40 -13.52 17.15 -15.93
CA ASP A 40 -12.29 17.49 -16.63
C ASP A 40 -11.66 16.30 -17.36
N GLY A 41 -12.22 15.09 -17.17
CA GLY A 41 -11.77 13.86 -17.78
C GLY A 41 -10.61 13.21 -17.04
N PHE A 42 -10.35 13.59 -15.78
CA PHE A 42 -9.22 13.09 -15.01
C PHE A 42 -9.58 12.90 -13.52
N ILE A 43 -9.32 11.72 -12.99
CA ILE A 43 -9.55 11.43 -11.56
C ILE A 43 -8.30 11.85 -10.79
N GLY A 44 -8.18 13.15 -10.53
CA GLY A 44 -6.97 13.77 -10.01
C GLY A 44 -7.07 14.29 -8.58
N ALA A 45 -6.08 15.10 -8.20
CA ALA A 45 -5.99 15.69 -6.86
C ALA A 45 -7.20 16.60 -6.53
N ASN A 46 -7.84 17.19 -7.55
CA ASN A 46 -9.12 17.88 -7.45
C ASN A 46 -10.24 16.96 -6.94
N THR A 47 -10.40 15.76 -7.52
CA THR A 47 -11.35 14.75 -7.03
C THR A 47 -10.98 14.29 -5.63
N TRP A 48 -9.70 14.04 -5.36
CA TRP A 48 -9.25 13.64 -4.04
C TRP A 48 -9.63 14.65 -2.95
N LEU A 49 -9.38 15.95 -3.21
CA LEU A 49 -9.80 17.02 -2.30
C LEU A 49 -11.32 17.08 -2.12
N PHE A 50 -12.09 16.71 -3.14
CA PHE A 50 -13.55 16.63 -3.06
C PHE A 50 -14.02 15.48 -2.15
N VAL A 51 -13.44 14.29 -2.30
CA VAL A 51 -13.68 13.13 -1.42
C VAL A 51 -13.33 13.47 0.03
N LEU A 52 -12.12 13.97 0.28
CA LEU A 52 -11.66 14.36 1.62
C LEU A 52 -12.53 15.45 2.25
N GLY A 53 -13.07 16.37 1.45
CA GLY A 53 -13.96 17.43 1.92
C GLY A 53 -15.31 16.93 2.45
N GLN A 54 -15.70 15.70 2.11
CA GLN A 54 -16.97 15.07 2.52
C GLN A 54 -16.77 13.96 3.57
N TYR A 55 -15.54 13.51 3.81
CA TYR A 55 -15.23 12.40 4.72
C TYR A 55 -15.80 12.60 6.13
N GLY A 56 -16.48 11.57 6.64
CA GLY A 56 -17.21 11.60 7.92
C GLY A 56 -18.55 12.34 7.87
N THR A 57 -19.06 12.70 6.68
CA THR A 57 -20.34 13.42 6.51
C THR A 57 -21.17 12.80 5.39
N ALA A 58 -22.47 13.10 5.35
CA ALA A 58 -23.29 12.71 4.20
C ALA A 58 -22.87 13.53 2.96
N GLY A 59 -22.60 12.84 1.85
CA GLY A 59 -22.02 13.45 0.65
C GLY A 59 -22.47 12.75 -0.63
N GLU A 60 -22.03 13.31 -1.76
CA GLU A 60 -22.24 12.68 -3.07
C GLU A 60 -21.21 11.58 -3.34
N MET A 61 -20.09 11.56 -2.61
CA MET A 61 -19.05 10.54 -2.70
C MET A 61 -19.31 9.29 -1.84
N ASP A 62 -20.57 9.02 -1.52
CA ASP A 62 -21.06 7.85 -0.78
C ASP A 62 -21.43 6.75 -1.80
N VAL A 63 -20.41 6.01 -2.23
CA VAL A 63 -20.44 5.06 -3.35
C VAL A 63 -21.23 3.81 -2.96
N ASP A 64 -21.07 3.33 -1.74
CA ASP A 64 -21.80 2.15 -1.25
C ASP A 64 -23.21 2.48 -0.70
N SER A 65 -23.57 3.76 -0.65
CA SER A 65 -24.86 4.26 -0.16
C SER A 65 -25.11 3.93 1.32
N SER A 66 -24.06 3.89 2.14
CA SER A 66 -24.14 3.74 3.60
C SER A 66 -24.84 4.94 4.27
N GLY A 67 -24.86 6.10 3.61
CA GLY A 67 -25.41 7.37 4.09
C GLY A 67 -24.35 8.33 4.62
N VAL A 68 -23.06 7.96 4.59
CA VAL A 68 -21.92 8.75 5.01
C VAL A 68 -20.75 8.47 4.08
N VAL A 69 -19.90 9.46 3.81
CA VAL A 69 -18.63 9.23 3.11
C VAL A 69 -17.62 8.72 4.13
N ASP A 70 -17.26 7.45 4.06
CA ASP A 70 -16.36 6.79 5.01
C ASP A 70 -15.17 6.08 4.32
N ILE A 71 -14.41 5.28 5.07
CA ILE A 71 -13.25 4.58 4.53
C ILE A 71 -13.62 3.62 3.40
N ARG A 72 -14.81 3.01 3.40
CA ARG A 72 -15.26 2.07 2.34
C ARG A 72 -15.46 2.79 1.01
N ASP A 73 -15.86 4.05 1.03
CA ASP A 73 -15.93 4.88 -0.16
C ASP A 73 -14.54 5.26 -0.68
N VAL A 74 -13.64 5.64 0.24
CA VAL A 74 -12.25 5.95 -0.10
C VAL A 74 -11.56 4.73 -0.74
N LEU A 75 -11.74 3.53 -0.17
CA LEU A 75 -11.19 2.29 -0.72
C LEU A 75 -11.71 1.97 -2.12
N GLN A 76 -12.95 2.36 -2.45
CA GLN A 76 -13.49 2.24 -3.81
C GLN A 76 -12.92 3.29 -4.77
N PHE A 77 -12.47 4.44 -4.26
CA PHE A 77 -11.85 5.49 -5.06
C PHE A 77 -10.38 5.21 -5.40
N LEU A 78 -9.60 4.74 -4.42
CA LEU A 78 -8.13 4.62 -4.51
C LEU A 78 -7.60 3.95 -5.79
N PRO A 79 -8.20 2.85 -6.31
CA PRO A 79 -7.71 2.18 -7.52
C PRO A 79 -7.78 3.03 -8.79
N TYR A 80 -8.52 4.13 -8.78
CA TYR A 80 -8.71 5.00 -9.95
C TYR A 80 -8.03 6.36 -9.81
N TYR A 81 -7.34 6.61 -8.70
CA TYR A 81 -6.65 7.87 -8.51
C TYR A 81 -5.48 8.00 -9.50
N GLY A 82 -5.48 9.07 -10.29
CA GLY A 82 -4.51 9.26 -11.38
C GLY A 82 -4.98 8.76 -12.75
N GLU A 83 -6.16 8.13 -12.84
CA GLU A 83 -6.68 7.59 -14.10
C GLU A 83 -7.35 8.64 -14.99
N GLN A 84 -7.31 8.37 -16.30
CA GLN A 84 -7.97 9.20 -17.32
C GLN A 84 -9.38 8.69 -17.64
N CYS A 85 -10.34 9.59 -17.58
CA CYS A 85 -11.70 9.34 -18.05
C CYS A 85 -11.79 9.61 -19.55
N SER A 86 -11.65 8.56 -20.35
CA SER A 86 -11.81 8.66 -21.79
C SER A 86 -13.27 8.96 -22.16
N ILE A 87 -13.46 9.94 -23.05
CA ILE A 87 -14.77 10.26 -23.64
C ILE A 87 -15.20 9.27 -24.75
N LEU A 88 -14.36 8.28 -25.07
CA LEU A 88 -14.66 7.28 -26.10
C LEU A 88 -15.24 6.01 -25.46
N PRO A 89 -16.42 5.53 -25.90
CA PRO A 89 -17.18 4.47 -25.23
C PRO A 89 -16.51 3.09 -25.21
N ASP A 90 -15.52 2.84 -26.07
CA ASP A 90 -14.76 1.56 -26.09
C ASP A 90 -13.49 1.61 -25.21
N SER A 91 -13.29 2.70 -24.48
CA SER A 91 -12.12 2.95 -23.62
C SER A 91 -12.52 3.60 -22.29
N GLU A 92 -13.80 3.53 -21.94
CA GLU A 92 -14.32 4.03 -20.68
C GLU A 92 -13.78 3.18 -19.52
N LEU A 93 -13.25 3.85 -18.49
CA LEU A 93 -12.73 3.20 -17.30
C LEU A 93 -13.82 2.33 -16.67
N GLN A 94 -13.50 1.07 -16.38
CA GLN A 94 -14.42 0.11 -15.76
C GLN A 94 -14.06 -0.09 -14.30
N TRP A 95 -15.04 -0.56 -13.53
CA TRP A 95 -14.75 -1.00 -12.16
C TRP A 95 -13.72 -2.13 -12.18
N ALA A 96 -12.71 -2.02 -11.33
CA ALA A 96 -11.68 -3.02 -11.10
C ALA A 96 -12.33 -4.35 -10.73
N ASP A 97 -11.87 -5.42 -11.37
CA ASP A 97 -12.24 -6.77 -11.00
C ASP A 97 -11.62 -7.11 -9.62
N THR A 98 -12.24 -8.07 -8.93
CA THR A 98 -11.72 -8.56 -7.65
C THR A 98 -10.92 -9.84 -7.85
N THR A 99 -9.72 -9.88 -7.28
CA THR A 99 -8.79 -11.01 -7.30
C THR A 99 -8.58 -11.55 -5.88
N SER A 100 -7.80 -12.62 -5.76
CA SER A 100 -7.47 -13.24 -4.47
C SER A 100 -6.16 -14.00 -4.55
N GLY A 101 -5.41 -14.03 -3.45
CA GLY A 101 -4.17 -14.80 -3.32
C GLY A 101 -2.92 -14.05 -3.78
N HIS A 102 -3.03 -12.76 -4.07
CA HIS A 102 -1.91 -11.86 -4.32
C HIS A 102 -1.29 -11.39 -3.02
N ILE A 103 -2.08 -11.13 -1.97
CA ILE A 103 -1.56 -10.91 -0.62
C ILE A 103 -1.31 -12.27 0.03
N VAL A 104 -0.03 -12.63 0.18
CA VAL A 104 0.41 -13.94 0.67
C VAL A 104 0.40 -13.99 2.20
N ASP A 105 1.04 -13.00 2.83
CA ASP A 105 1.15 -12.91 4.28
C ASP A 105 1.47 -11.49 4.75
N VAL A 106 1.46 -11.28 6.07
CA VAL A 106 1.95 -10.07 6.74
C VAL A 106 3.09 -10.44 7.67
N LEU A 107 4.27 -9.91 7.40
CA LEU A 107 5.51 -10.32 8.03
C LEU A 107 5.96 -9.25 9.04
N LEU A 108 6.16 -9.67 10.30
CA LEU A 108 6.76 -8.81 11.32
C LEU A 108 8.25 -9.13 11.45
N VAL A 109 9.10 -8.17 11.14
CA VAL A 109 10.57 -8.30 11.17
C VAL A 109 11.14 -7.48 12.31
N GLU A 110 12.05 -8.06 13.10
CA GLU A 110 12.84 -7.30 14.08
C GLU A 110 13.87 -6.45 13.33
N HIS A 111 13.71 -5.13 13.37
CA HIS A 111 14.59 -4.19 12.69
C HIS A 111 15.75 -3.74 13.60
N ALA A 112 15.47 -3.44 14.87
CA ALA A 112 16.50 -3.04 15.83
C ALA A 112 16.12 -3.36 17.28
N VAL A 113 17.12 -3.80 18.07
CA VAL A 113 17.03 -3.95 19.52
C VAL A 113 17.88 -2.87 20.19
N HIS A 114 17.27 -2.11 21.12
CA HIS A 114 17.90 -0.95 21.73
C HIS A 114 18.66 -1.32 23.00
N ASP A 115 19.96 -1.64 22.90
CA ASP A 115 20.80 -2.01 24.05
C ASP A 115 20.98 -0.89 25.10
N SER A 116 20.67 0.35 24.73
CA SER A 116 20.85 1.51 25.58
C SER A 116 19.75 2.53 25.38
N MET A 117 19.51 3.34 26.41
CA MET A 117 18.55 4.42 26.31
C MET A 117 19.01 5.47 25.29
N LEU A 118 18.12 5.83 24.36
CA LEU A 118 18.34 6.89 23.39
C LEU A 118 17.57 8.15 23.76
N PHE A 119 18.17 9.31 23.49
CA PHE A 119 17.51 10.61 23.69
C PHE A 119 16.65 10.95 22.47
N GLY A 120 15.42 11.40 22.71
CA GLY A 120 14.51 11.90 21.68
C GLY A 120 13.73 13.13 22.12
N PHE A 121 12.93 13.65 21.19
CA PHE A 121 12.11 14.85 21.40
C PHE A 121 10.81 14.57 22.17
N SER A 122 10.13 13.48 21.81
CA SER A 122 8.91 12.99 22.46
C SER A 122 9.19 12.25 23.78
N GLY A 123 10.46 11.98 24.08
CA GLY A 123 10.88 11.30 25.29
C GLY A 123 12.17 10.53 25.10
N GLN A 124 12.61 9.83 26.15
CA GLN A 124 13.71 8.88 26.03
C GLN A 124 13.16 7.55 25.52
N LEU A 125 13.81 6.95 24.54
CA LEU A 125 13.55 5.56 24.16
C LEU A 125 14.30 4.67 25.17
N PRO A 126 13.61 3.84 25.98
CA PRO A 126 14.27 3.01 26.97
C PRO A 126 15.20 1.97 26.35
N ALA A 127 16.21 1.54 27.11
CA ALA A 127 16.94 0.32 26.77
C ALA A 127 15.98 -0.88 26.77
N GLU A 128 16.34 -1.92 26.03
CA GLU A 128 15.55 -3.12 25.77
C GLU A 128 14.30 -2.88 24.90
N SER A 129 14.01 -1.66 24.45
CA SER A 129 12.97 -1.42 23.44
C SER A 129 13.30 -2.15 22.13
N VAL A 130 12.29 -2.48 21.33
CA VAL A 130 12.46 -3.12 20.01
C VAL A 130 11.72 -2.34 18.95
N THR A 131 12.37 -2.12 17.82
CA THR A 131 11.79 -1.56 16.60
C THR A 131 11.53 -2.69 15.63
N TYR A 132 10.29 -2.76 15.14
CA TYR A 132 9.86 -3.72 14.14
C TYR A 132 9.49 -3.02 12.84
N TRP A 133 9.67 -3.74 11.74
CA TRP A 133 9.10 -3.42 10.45
C TRP A 133 8.00 -4.42 10.12
N LEU A 134 6.85 -3.91 9.67
CA LEU A 134 5.71 -4.72 9.25
C LEU A 134 5.62 -4.66 7.73
N TYR A 135 5.67 -5.81 7.08
CA TYR A 135 5.59 -5.93 5.62
C TYR A 135 4.31 -6.63 5.19
N ALA A 136 3.75 -6.25 4.04
CA ALA A 136 2.89 -7.14 3.26
C ALA A 136 3.76 -7.94 2.29
N GLN A 137 3.56 -9.25 2.23
CA GLN A 137 4.17 -10.11 1.23
C GLN A 137 3.18 -10.32 0.07
N LEU A 138 3.63 -10.01 -1.14
CA LEU A 138 2.89 -10.14 -2.38
C LEU A 138 3.40 -11.31 -3.21
N SER A 139 2.52 -11.94 -3.99
CA SER A 139 2.90 -13.09 -4.82
C SER A 139 3.56 -12.70 -6.13
N GLU A 140 3.34 -11.46 -6.59
CA GLU A 140 3.89 -10.95 -7.85
C GLU A 140 4.57 -9.60 -7.62
N SER A 141 5.69 -9.36 -8.29
CA SER A 141 6.46 -8.11 -8.24
C SER A 141 5.80 -6.97 -9.02
N THR A 142 4.52 -7.10 -9.39
CA THR A 142 3.73 -6.07 -10.10
C THR A 142 2.49 -5.66 -9.32
N ASP A 143 2.26 -6.31 -8.18
CA ASP A 143 1.19 -5.96 -7.28
C ASP A 143 1.69 -4.88 -6.30
N GLY A 144 0.75 -4.13 -5.72
CA GLY A 144 1.07 -3.06 -4.78
C GLY A 144 0.00 -2.93 -3.69
N ILE A 145 0.31 -2.20 -2.62
CA ILE A 145 -0.66 -1.91 -1.55
C ILE A 145 -1.17 -0.48 -1.71
N LEU A 146 -2.49 -0.35 -1.89
CA LEU A 146 -3.18 0.93 -1.97
C LEU A 146 -3.57 1.48 -0.60
N ALA A 147 -3.86 0.62 0.38
CA ALA A 147 -4.19 1.05 1.73
C ALA A 147 -4.00 -0.03 2.79
N MET A 148 -3.64 0.41 4.01
CA MET A 148 -3.90 -0.32 5.24
C MET A 148 -5.00 0.41 6.02
N TYR A 149 -6.11 -0.27 6.31
CA TYR A 149 -7.31 0.41 6.80
C TYR A 149 -8.01 -0.31 7.95
N GLY A 150 -8.90 0.40 8.64
CA GLY A 150 -9.83 -0.16 9.60
C GLY A 150 -11.14 0.62 9.71
N ASP A 151 -12.19 -0.06 10.19
CA ASP A 151 -13.51 0.47 10.55
C ASP A 151 -14.20 -0.46 11.58
N ASP A 152 -15.49 -0.26 11.86
CA ASP A 152 -16.22 -1.09 12.83
C ASP A 152 -16.58 -2.50 12.30
N GLU A 153 -16.61 -2.73 10.99
CA GLU A 153 -16.76 -4.09 10.41
C GLU A 153 -15.43 -4.85 10.31
N ALA A 154 -14.34 -4.16 10.01
CA ALA A 154 -12.99 -4.68 9.88
C ALA A 154 -12.02 -3.79 10.69
N PRO A 155 -11.92 -3.97 12.02
CA PRO A 155 -11.04 -3.16 12.85
C PRO A 155 -9.58 -3.32 12.47
N LEU A 156 -8.84 -2.21 12.50
CA LEU A 156 -7.38 -2.19 12.55
C LEU A 156 -6.96 -2.03 14.00
N THR A 157 -6.08 -2.89 14.49
CA THR A 157 -5.63 -2.88 15.88
C THR A 157 -4.18 -3.29 15.96
N LEU A 158 -3.36 -2.48 16.61
CA LEU A 158 -1.96 -2.76 16.94
C LEU A 158 -1.80 -2.58 18.45
N GLU A 159 -1.28 -3.61 19.11
CA GLU A 159 -1.27 -3.73 20.56
C GLU A 159 0.09 -4.17 21.10
N THR A 160 0.53 -3.53 22.17
CA THR A 160 1.73 -3.90 22.94
C THR A 160 1.49 -3.72 24.43
N ASP A 161 2.29 -4.40 25.27
CA ASP A 161 2.23 -4.24 26.72
C ASP A 161 2.79 -2.87 27.18
N GLY A 162 3.65 -2.25 26.36
CA GLY A 162 4.28 -0.97 26.63
C GLY A 162 3.59 0.20 25.90
N ALA A 163 4.40 1.03 25.25
CA ALA A 163 3.96 2.17 24.46
C ALA A 163 4.57 2.14 23.05
N PHE A 164 3.87 2.76 22.09
CA PHE A 164 4.42 3.01 20.76
C PHE A 164 5.23 4.30 20.78
N TYR A 165 6.54 4.21 20.64
CA TYR A 165 7.42 5.35 20.80
C TYR A 165 7.21 6.37 19.68
N GLY A 166 6.89 7.62 20.06
CA GLY A 166 6.86 8.77 19.17
C GLY A 166 5.81 8.68 18.05
N PHE A 167 4.71 7.98 18.27
CA PHE A 167 3.58 7.94 17.34
C PHE A 167 2.63 9.11 17.58
N GLY A 168 2.30 9.89 16.55
CA GLY A 168 1.37 11.01 16.66
C GLY A 168 1.69 12.20 15.74
N THR A 169 1.23 13.39 16.13
CA THR A 169 1.34 14.61 15.31
C THR A 169 2.01 15.78 16.04
N GLU A 170 2.45 15.56 17.27
CA GLU A 170 3.17 16.57 18.03
C GLU A 170 4.65 16.66 17.62
N THR A 171 5.37 17.61 18.21
CA THR A 171 6.79 17.77 17.92
C THR A 171 7.59 16.57 18.43
N GLY A 172 8.28 15.89 17.52
CA GLY A 172 9.04 14.69 17.86
C GLY A 172 8.23 13.40 17.74
N GLU A 173 7.07 13.47 17.10
CA GLU A 173 6.24 12.34 16.74
C GLU A 173 6.08 12.24 15.22
N ALA A 174 5.65 11.07 14.75
CA ALA A 174 5.29 10.84 13.35
C ALA A 174 4.00 10.02 13.26
N LEU A 175 3.16 10.34 12.27
CA LEU A 175 1.99 9.54 11.92
C LEU A 175 2.31 8.69 10.69
N THR A 176 2.98 9.31 9.73
CA THR A 176 3.52 8.70 8.51
C THR A 176 5.00 9.01 8.40
N ILE A 177 5.72 8.27 7.55
CA ILE A 177 7.13 8.53 7.27
C ILE A 177 7.37 9.95 6.73
N ASP A 178 6.39 10.55 6.02
CA ASP A 178 6.43 11.96 5.59
C ASP A 178 6.61 12.95 6.77
N ASN A 179 6.22 12.57 7.98
CA ASN A 179 6.39 13.37 9.20
C ASN A 179 7.76 13.18 9.84
N TYR A 180 8.45 12.08 9.54
CA TYR A 180 9.80 11.80 10.02
C TYR A 180 10.81 12.75 9.38
N GLN A 181 11.74 13.25 10.17
CA GLN A 181 12.73 14.24 9.74
C GLN A 181 14.15 13.73 10.05
N PRO A 182 14.87 13.14 9.07
CA PRO A 182 16.18 12.52 9.29
C PRO A 182 17.25 13.45 9.87
N LEU A 183 17.11 14.77 9.62
CA LEU A 183 18.02 15.80 10.13
C LEU A 183 18.13 15.80 11.67
N PHE A 184 17.15 15.22 12.35
CA PHE A 184 17.09 15.20 13.80
C PHE A 184 17.89 14.06 14.46
N ASN A 185 18.23 13.00 13.73
CA ASN A 185 18.93 11.81 14.28
C ASN A 185 20.26 12.19 14.95
N SER A 186 20.98 13.18 14.40
CA SER A 186 22.30 13.58 14.89
C SER A 186 22.32 14.16 16.30
N PHE A 187 21.20 14.69 16.78
CA PHE A 187 21.10 15.32 18.10
C PHE A 187 20.00 14.70 18.98
N ALA A 188 19.09 13.94 18.38
CA ALA A 188 18.05 13.15 19.03
C ALA A 188 18.05 11.74 18.41
N PRO A 189 18.97 10.83 18.80
CA PRO A 189 19.13 9.53 18.14
C PRO A 189 17.88 8.66 18.14
N ALA A 190 17.00 8.81 19.14
CA ALA A 190 15.74 8.07 19.17
C ALA A 190 14.77 8.45 18.03
N ASN A 191 14.99 9.58 17.35
CA ASN A 191 14.18 10.04 16.21
C ASN A 191 14.18 9.04 15.05
N GLU A 192 15.25 8.28 14.87
CA GLU A 192 15.34 7.23 13.84
C GLU A 192 14.33 6.10 14.06
N PHE A 193 13.90 5.92 15.31
CA PHE A 193 13.05 4.82 15.75
C PHE A 193 11.64 5.27 16.13
N LEU A 194 11.16 6.38 15.54
CA LEU A 194 9.76 6.77 15.69
C LEU A 194 8.85 5.69 15.09
N THR A 195 7.68 5.51 15.69
CA THR A 195 6.60 4.71 15.11
C THR A 195 5.90 5.53 14.03
N TRP A 196 5.65 4.96 12.86
CA TRP A 196 4.94 5.60 11.76
C TRP A 196 4.43 4.58 10.75
N PHE A 197 3.42 4.97 9.97
CA PHE A 197 2.93 4.20 8.83
C PHE A 197 3.64 4.61 7.53
N THR A 198 3.75 3.67 6.61
CA THR A 198 4.20 3.91 5.23
C THR A 198 3.47 2.97 4.28
N LEU A 199 3.74 3.12 3.00
CA LEU A 199 3.39 2.19 1.93
C LEU A 199 4.59 2.16 1.00
N ASP A 200 5.57 1.35 1.39
CA ASP A 200 6.83 1.07 0.69
C ASP A 200 7.94 2.12 0.80
N GLU A 201 7.66 3.36 1.22
CA GLU A 201 8.73 4.33 1.45
C GLU A 201 9.55 3.95 2.70
N GLU A 202 10.86 3.84 2.52
CA GLU A 202 11.84 3.61 3.57
C GLU A 202 12.63 4.89 3.93
N PRO A 203 13.15 4.99 5.17
CA PRO A 203 14.00 6.12 5.56
C PRO A 203 15.24 6.27 4.67
N GLY A 204 15.28 7.35 3.89
CA GLY A 204 16.41 7.68 3.03
C GLY A 204 16.15 7.50 1.54
N ASP A 205 14.96 7.01 1.19
CA ASP A 205 14.49 7.03 -0.19
C ASP A 205 14.41 8.46 -0.74
N ASP A 206 14.57 8.58 -2.06
CA ASP A 206 14.46 9.87 -2.74
C ASP A 206 13.02 10.40 -2.67
N TRP A 207 12.85 11.73 -2.73
CA TRP A 207 11.56 12.44 -2.61
C TRP A 207 10.44 11.99 -3.61
N ASN A 208 10.78 11.17 -4.60
CA ASN A 208 9.81 10.61 -5.57
C ASN A 208 9.40 9.17 -5.22
N ALA A 209 9.71 8.71 -4.00
CA ALA A 209 9.33 7.40 -3.52
C ALA A 209 7.83 7.36 -3.13
N PRO A 210 7.23 6.16 -3.13
CA PRO A 210 5.82 5.95 -2.82
C PRO A 210 5.44 6.41 -1.39
N SER A 211 4.90 7.62 -1.21
CA SER A 211 4.54 8.10 0.13
C SER A 211 3.12 7.71 0.56
N ALA A 212 2.96 7.41 1.84
CA ALA A 212 1.66 7.10 2.44
C ALA A 212 1.02 8.35 3.04
N GLY A 213 -0.24 8.59 2.68
CA GLY A 213 -1.11 9.53 3.36
C GLY A 213 -1.81 8.83 4.52
N PHE A 214 -2.42 9.61 5.41
CA PHE A 214 -3.20 9.06 6.52
C PHE A 214 -4.52 9.82 6.68
N ILE A 215 -5.62 9.08 6.89
CA ILE A 215 -6.95 9.64 7.07
C ILE A 215 -7.64 8.98 8.27
N LEU A 216 -8.43 9.76 9.02
CA LEU A 216 -9.13 9.30 10.21
C LEU A 216 -10.53 9.89 10.32
N GLY A 217 -11.45 9.08 10.82
CA GLY A 217 -12.75 9.51 11.30
C GLY A 217 -12.66 10.38 12.55
N THR A 218 -13.59 11.33 12.69
CA THR A 218 -13.65 12.27 13.83
C THR A 218 -13.86 11.60 15.19
N THR A 219 -14.24 10.32 15.21
CA THR A 219 -14.46 9.47 16.39
C THR A 219 -13.38 8.40 16.58
N SER A 220 -12.45 8.29 15.64
CA SER A 220 -11.41 7.26 15.68
C SER A 220 -10.40 7.53 16.77
N THR A 221 -10.07 6.50 17.54
CA THR A 221 -9.08 6.54 18.61
C THR A 221 -7.67 6.27 18.11
N VAL A 222 -7.30 6.78 16.93
CA VAL A 222 -5.90 7.12 16.68
C VAL A 222 -5.66 8.44 17.40
N ALA A 223 -5.70 8.39 18.73
CA ALA A 223 -5.54 9.60 19.51
C ALA A 223 -4.07 9.99 19.41
N THR A 224 -3.83 10.95 18.52
CA THR A 224 -2.65 11.81 18.47
C THR A 224 -2.48 12.65 19.75
N ASP A 225 -3.23 12.34 20.81
CA ASP A 225 -3.11 12.89 22.15
C ASP A 225 -3.32 11.72 23.14
N GLY A 226 -2.20 11.12 23.57
CA GLY A 226 -2.14 10.21 24.71
C GLY A 226 -2.44 8.71 24.51
N MET A 227 -2.60 8.21 23.27
CA MET A 227 -2.84 6.76 23.04
C MET A 227 -1.61 5.94 22.65
N SER A 228 -0.50 6.58 22.28
CA SER A 228 0.82 5.92 22.22
C SER A 228 1.23 5.34 23.59
N GLU A 229 0.83 5.99 24.70
CA GLU A 229 1.14 5.60 26.08
C GLU A 229 0.33 4.39 26.60
N ALA A 230 -0.75 3.98 25.92
CA ALA A 230 -1.60 2.86 26.34
C ALA A 230 -1.30 1.55 25.59
N GLY A 231 -0.27 1.54 24.75
CA GLY A 231 0.12 0.37 23.97
C GLY A 231 -0.93 -0.05 22.94
N LEU A 232 -1.74 0.89 22.44
CA LEU A 232 -2.85 0.60 21.53
C LEU A 232 -2.96 1.66 20.43
N ILE A 233 -2.88 1.22 19.17
CA ILE A 233 -3.29 2.00 18.00
C ILE A 233 -4.50 1.26 17.41
N GLN A 234 -5.66 1.92 17.37
CA GLN A 234 -6.90 1.29 16.93
C GLN A 234 -7.78 2.21 16.08
N ILE A 235 -8.26 1.66 14.97
CA ILE A 235 -9.29 2.23 14.11
C ILE A 235 -10.43 1.21 14.06
N SER A 236 -11.54 1.53 14.72
CA SER A 236 -12.67 0.61 14.88
C SER A 236 -14.02 1.33 14.96
N ASP A 237 -14.07 2.57 14.49
CA ASP A 237 -15.29 3.37 14.42
C ASP A 237 -15.89 3.33 13.01
N SER A 238 -17.18 3.66 12.91
CA SER A 238 -17.94 3.53 11.66
C SER A 238 -17.53 4.48 10.54
N ILE A 239 -16.68 5.48 10.81
CA ILE A 239 -16.10 6.29 9.74
C ILE A 239 -14.81 5.65 9.23
N GLY A 240 -14.09 4.94 10.11
CA GLY A 240 -12.84 4.28 9.79
C GLY A 240 -11.70 5.23 9.41
N GLY A 241 -10.66 4.66 8.83
CA GLY A 241 -9.46 5.37 8.42
C GLY A 241 -8.30 4.42 8.15
N GLY A 242 -7.11 4.99 8.00
CA GLY A 242 -5.89 4.23 7.76
C GLY A 242 -4.84 4.98 6.95
N SER A 243 -3.76 4.27 6.61
CA SER A 243 -2.78 4.73 5.63
C SER A 243 -3.24 4.39 4.21
N TYR A 244 -2.97 5.28 3.26
CA TYR A 244 -3.35 5.11 1.87
C TYR A 244 -2.24 5.62 0.94
N PHE A 245 -2.19 5.09 -0.27
CA PHE A 245 -1.19 5.44 -1.26
C PHE A 245 -1.46 6.82 -1.86
N GLN A 246 -0.44 7.70 -1.90
CA GLN A 246 -0.55 9.02 -2.52
C GLN A 246 0.00 9.00 -3.95
N ALA A 247 -0.84 8.83 -4.99
CA ALA A 247 -0.36 8.73 -6.39
C ALA A 247 0.36 9.98 -6.97
N ASN A 248 0.60 11.04 -6.20
CA ASN A 248 1.38 12.20 -6.65
C ASN A 248 2.89 12.08 -6.38
N CYS A 249 3.33 11.03 -5.69
CA CYS A 249 4.74 10.84 -5.33
C CYS A 249 5.56 10.13 -6.42
N CYS A 250 4.96 9.29 -7.28
CA CYS A 250 5.67 8.51 -8.31
C CYS A 250 5.37 8.97 -9.74
N GLU A 251 6.41 9.09 -10.57
CA GLU A 251 6.30 9.42 -12.00
C GLU A 251 5.67 8.23 -12.76
N GLY A 252 4.34 8.22 -12.88
CA GLY A 252 3.59 7.13 -13.50
C GLY A 252 2.26 6.79 -12.83
N GLY A 253 2.01 7.30 -11.61
CA GLY A 253 0.69 7.21 -10.95
C GLY A 253 0.27 5.83 -10.44
N GLY A 254 1.13 4.81 -10.49
CA GLY A 254 0.84 3.46 -9.95
C GLY A 254 1.22 3.33 -8.46
N SER A 255 0.65 2.32 -7.78
CA SER A 255 0.94 1.98 -6.38
C SER A 255 2.42 1.60 -6.19
N PRO A 256 2.94 1.54 -4.95
CA PRO A 256 4.27 1.07 -4.70
C PRO A 256 4.40 -0.37 -5.18
N ILE A 257 5.43 -0.64 -5.98
CA ILE A 257 5.73 -1.98 -6.47
C ILE A 257 7.10 -2.34 -5.92
N GLY A 258 7.11 -3.09 -4.81
CA GLY A 258 8.30 -3.72 -4.28
C GLY A 258 8.77 -4.77 -5.28
N SER A 259 9.94 -4.56 -5.87
CA SER A 259 10.49 -5.50 -6.86
C SER A 259 10.74 -6.90 -6.27
N ASP A 260 10.86 -6.97 -4.95
CA ASP A 260 11.05 -8.20 -4.17
C ASP A 260 9.74 -8.75 -3.56
N GLY A 261 8.58 -8.19 -3.95
CA GLY A 261 7.27 -8.62 -3.44
C GLY A 261 7.06 -8.30 -1.96
N LEU A 262 7.86 -7.43 -1.34
CA LEU A 262 7.62 -6.93 0.00
C LEU A 262 7.26 -5.46 -0.06
N ILE A 263 6.16 -5.09 0.60
CA ILE A 263 5.75 -3.69 0.76
C ILE A 263 5.83 -3.33 2.24
N LEU A 264 6.68 -2.35 2.59
CA LEU A 264 6.76 -1.86 3.96
C LEU A 264 5.45 -1.14 4.32
N LEU A 265 4.82 -1.54 5.41
CA LEU A 265 3.56 -0.95 5.89
C LEU A 265 3.77 0.04 7.05
N GLY A 266 4.92 -0.04 7.72
CA GLY A 266 5.29 0.88 8.77
C GLY A 266 6.39 0.37 9.68
N GLN A 267 6.91 1.30 10.47
CA GLN A 267 7.85 1.04 11.55
C GLN A 267 7.13 1.18 12.90
N PHE A 268 7.33 0.21 13.78
CA PHE A 268 6.68 0.17 15.09
C PHE A 268 7.71 -0.07 16.18
N THR A 269 7.97 0.94 17.00
CA THR A 269 8.90 0.85 18.13
C THR A 269 8.13 0.71 19.43
N VAL A 270 8.27 -0.43 20.10
CA VAL A 270 7.61 -0.73 21.37
C VAL A 270 8.58 -0.58 22.53
N THR A 271 8.15 0.10 23.60
CA THR A 271 9.01 0.39 24.76
C THR A 271 9.10 -0.74 25.78
N GLU A 272 8.18 -1.71 25.74
CA GLU A 272 8.22 -2.95 26.52
C GLU A 272 8.04 -4.14 25.59
N THR A 273 8.87 -5.17 25.75
CA THR A 273 9.08 -6.22 24.73
C THR A 273 8.25 -7.47 24.89
N SER A 274 7.40 -7.57 25.92
CA SER A 274 6.74 -8.84 26.21
C SER A 274 5.65 -9.21 25.20
N ASN A 275 5.14 -8.26 24.41
CA ASN A 275 4.16 -8.54 23.37
C ASN A 275 4.06 -7.37 22.38
N PHE A 276 4.13 -7.65 21.08
CA PHE A 276 3.60 -6.77 20.03
C PHE A 276 2.77 -7.65 19.09
N SER A 277 1.51 -7.29 18.88
CA SER A 277 0.61 -8.04 18.00
C SER A 277 -0.44 -7.13 17.40
N GLY A 278 -1.13 -7.60 16.37
CA GLY A 278 -2.18 -6.80 15.77
C GLY A 278 -3.04 -7.58 14.80
N THR A 279 -4.04 -6.88 14.30
CA THR A 279 -4.89 -7.30 13.20
C THR A 279 -5.05 -6.11 12.26
N ILE A 280 -4.77 -6.32 10.98
CA ILE A 280 -4.81 -5.30 9.95
C ILE A 280 -5.68 -5.74 8.78
N ASN A 281 -6.03 -4.77 7.94
CA ASN A 281 -6.74 -4.99 6.69
C ASN A 281 -6.02 -4.22 5.59
N LEU A 282 -5.93 -4.82 4.41
CA LEU A 282 -5.21 -4.31 3.26
C LEU A 282 -6.12 -4.25 2.03
N LEU A 283 -5.93 -3.22 1.22
CA LEU A 283 -6.38 -3.15 -0.15
C LEU A 283 -5.13 -3.17 -1.04
N ALA A 284 -5.03 -4.19 -1.90
CA ALA A 284 -3.98 -4.29 -2.90
C ALA A 284 -4.50 -3.91 -4.29
N GLU A 285 -3.64 -3.29 -5.10
CA GLU A 285 -3.76 -3.35 -6.54
C GLU A 285 -3.07 -4.61 -7.06
N THR A 286 -3.67 -5.24 -8.06
CA THR A 286 -3.22 -6.52 -8.59
C THR A 286 -3.34 -6.53 -10.11
N ALA A 287 -2.70 -7.54 -10.73
CA ALA A 287 -2.76 -7.74 -12.17
C ALA A 287 -2.33 -6.48 -12.95
N ASN A 288 -1.20 -5.89 -12.55
CA ASN A 288 -0.64 -4.65 -13.10
C ASN A 288 -1.63 -3.46 -13.00
N GLY A 289 -2.22 -3.24 -11.82
CA GLY A 289 -3.10 -2.11 -11.54
C GLY A 289 -4.51 -2.20 -12.14
N THR A 290 -4.91 -3.35 -12.70
CA THR A 290 -6.23 -3.50 -13.35
C THR A 290 -7.30 -4.14 -12.47
N SER A 291 -6.89 -4.74 -11.35
CA SER A 291 -7.76 -5.45 -10.42
C SER A 291 -7.37 -5.14 -8.99
N ILE A 292 -8.22 -5.52 -8.03
CA ILE A 292 -7.96 -5.28 -6.61
C ILE A 292 -8.20 -6.53 -5.76
N GLU A 293 -7.50 -6.60 -4.62
CA GLU A 293 -7.73 -7.61 -3.60
C GLU A 293 -7.95 -6.95 -2.23
N PHE A 294 -9.02 -7.36 -1.54
CA PHE A 294 -9.23 -7.03 -0.14
C PHE A 294 -8.79 -8.21 0.73
N ALA A 295 -7.88 -7.96 1.66
CA ALA A 295 -7.52 -8.91 2.71
C ALA A 295 -7.85 -8.30 4.07
N GLN A 296 -8.72 -8.95 4.84
CA GLN A 296 -9.23 -8.45 6.11
C GLN A 296 -8.92 -9.41 7.24
N GLY A 297 -8.67 -8.87 8.43
CA GLY A 297 -8.44 -9.66 9.63
C GLY A 297 -7.10 -10.41 9.63
N ILE A 298 -6.08 -9.89 8.94
CA ILE A 298 -4.76 -10.50 8.92
C ILE A 298 -4.08 -10.21 10.25
N SER A 299 -3.72 -11.25 11.00
CA SER A 299 -3.09 -11.09 12.31
C SER A 299 -1.59 -11.36 12.26
N PHE A 300 -0.83 -10.62 13.06
CA PHE A 300 0.61 -10.82 13.24
C PHE A 300 0.98 -10.74 14.73
N SER A 301 2.15 -11.25 15.10
CA SER A 301 2.66 -11.19 16.49
C SER A 301 4.18 -11.32 16.55
N SER A 302 4.80 -10.67 17.52
CA SER A 302 6.22 -10.79 17.89
C SER A 302 6.61 -12.18 18.39
N ASP A 303 5.64 -13.07 18.64
CA ASP A 303 5.90 -14.50 18.90
C ASP A 303 6.30 -15.26 17.62
N ASN A 304 6.06 -14.68 16.44
CA ASN A 304 6.34 -15.28 15.13
C ASN A 304 7.03 -14.26 14.21
N LEU A 305 8.25 -13.89 14.57
CA LEU A 305 9.05 -12.96 13.76
C LEU A 305 9.53 -13.64 12.47
N ALA A 306 9.41 -12.89 11.37
CA ALA A 306 9.96 -13.27 10.09
C ALA A 306 11.46 -12.95 10.05
N VAL A 307 12.24 -13.95 9.64
CA VAL A 307 13.61 -13.80 9.15
C VAL A 307 13.56 -13.86 7.63
N LEU A 308 13.90 -12.75 6.97
CA LEU A 308 13.95 -12.64 5.52
C LEU A 308 15.29 -13.14 5.00
N GLY A 309 15.28 -13.92 3.93
CA GLY A 309 16.49 -14.38 3.25
C GLY A 309 16.21 -15.48 2.24
N CYS A 310 17.23 -15.87 1.48
CA CYS A 310 17.11 -16.98 0.55
C CYS A 310 16.98 -18.32 1.29
N MET A 311 15.97 -19.10 0.94
CA MET A 311 15.66 -20.40 1.55
C MET A 311 16.10 -21.59 0.67
N ASP A 312 16.55 -21.34 -0.56
CA ASP A 312 17.10 -22.36 -1.46
C ASP A 312 18.53 -22.76 -1.06
N ASP A 313 18.76 -24.05 -0.77
CA ASP A 313 20.05 -24.57 -0.33
C ASP A 313 21.10 -24.72 -1.45
N GLU A 314 20.69 -24.54 -2.71
CA GLU A 314 21.57 -24.46 -3.87
C GLU A 314 22.05 -23.02 -4.17
N ALA A 315 21.47 -22.00 -3.53
CA ALA A 315 21.85 -20.61 -3.72
C ALA A 315 23.13 -20.21 -2.97
N VAL A 316 23.88 -19.24 -3.52
CA VAL A 316 25.15 -18.79 -2.90
C VAL A 316 24.95 -17.98 -1.63
N ASN A 317 23.76 -17.39 -1.47
CA ASN A 317 23.36 -16.58 -0.32
C ASN A 317 22.28 -17.28 0.53
N TYR A 318 22.19 -18.61 0.44
CA TYR A 318 21.33 -19.41 1.30
C TYR A 318 21.47 -19.04 2.78
N ASP A 319 20.34 -18.76 3.44
CA ASP A 319 20.26 -18.56 4.87
C ASP A 319 19.37 -19.64 5.51
N ALA A 320 20.02 -20.55 6.24
CA ALA A 320 19.34 -21.61 6.97
C ALA A 320 18.43 -21.11 8.11
N MET A 321 18.54 -19.83 8.48
CA MET A 321 17.65 -19.19 9.45
C MET A 321 16.48 -18.43 8.81
N ALA A 322 16.49 -18.24 7.49
CA ALA A 322 15.38 -17.61 6.80
C ALA A 322 14.10 -18.43 6.96
N THR A 323 13.01 -17.70 7.12
CA THR A 323 11.64 -18.23 7.27
C THR A 323 10.74 -17.82 6.12
N HIS A 324 11.11 -16.74 5.43
CA HIS A 324 10.41 -16.18 4.30
C HIS A 324 11.44 -15.70 3.27
N GLU A 325 11.18 -16.00 2.01
CA GLU A 325 12.01 -15.65 0.88
C GLU A 325 11.34 -14.53 0.09
N PRO A 326 11.89 -13.30 0.08
CA PRO A 326 11.47 -12.25 -0.85
C PRO A 326 11.67 -12.68 -2.30
N LEU A 327 10.86 -12.16 -3.24
CA LEU A 327 11.00 -12.45 -4.66
C LEU A 327 12.39 -12.03 -5.15
N GLY A 328 13.08 -12.92 -5.85
CA GLY A 328 14.45 -12.67 -6.33
C GLY A 328 15.51 -12.58 -5.23
N ALA A 329 15.20 -12.96 -3.97
CA ALA A 329 16.19 -12.91 -2.89
C ALA A 329 17.33 -13.91 -3.06
N CYS A 330 17.12 -15.03 -3.75
CA CYS A 330 18.14 -16.04 -3.99
C CYS A 330 19.06 -15.67 -5.15
N SER A 331 20.37 -15.69 -4.88
CA SER A 331 21.40 -15.50 -5.89
C SER A 331 22.01 -16.84 -6.28
N TYR A 332 22.17 -17.08 -7.58
CA TYR A 332 22.76 -18.30 -8.11
C TYR A 332 24.07 -18.03 -8.83
N THR A 333 24.97 -19.01 -8.81
CA THR A 333 26.26 -18.91 -9.49
C THR A 333 26.05 -18.74 -10.99
N GLY A 334 26.56 -17.63 -11.56
CA GLY A 334 26.43 -17.30 -12.98
C GLY A 334 25.17 -16.53 -13.38
N ASP A 335 24.15 -16.41 -12.52
CA ASP A 335 23.00 -15.54 -12.75
C ASP A 335 23.27 -14.21 -12.03
N PHE A 336 23.73 -13.22 -12.77
CA PHE A 336 24.26 -11.97 -12.23
C PHE A 336 23.23 -10.85 -12.14
N ASP A 337 22.23 -10.83 -13.02
CA ASP A 337 21.09 -9.91 -12.90
C ASP A 337 19.92 -10.49 -12.10
N GLY A 338 19.95 -11.78 -11.77
CA GLY A 338 18.97 -12.42 -10.90
C GLY A 338 17.63 -12.65 -11.59
N ASP A 339 17.61 -12.68 -12.93
CA ASP A 339 16.38 -12.90 -13.71
C ASP A 339 15.99 -14.39 -13.84
N GLY A 340 16.83 -15.29 -13.30
CA GLY A 340 16.62 -16.74 -13.31
C GLY A 340 17.04 -17.42 -14.61
N GLU A 341 17.61 -16.70 -15.57
CA GLU A 341 18.11 -17.22 -16.83
C GLU A 341 19.62 -16.95 -16.98
N PHE A 342 20.30 -17.76 -17.79
CA PHE A 342 21.71 -17.50 -18.11
C PHE A 342 21.80 -16.86 -19.49
N THR A 343 22.08 -15.56 -19.55
CA THR A 343 22.04 -14.79 -20.79
C THR A 343 23.36 -14.10 -21.12
N VAL A 344 23.34 -13.30 -22.20
CA VAL A 344 24.49 -12.46 -22.57
C VAL A 344 24.68 -11.33 -21.56
N GLU A 345 23.63 -10.90 -20.87
CA GLU A 345 23.71 -9.86 -19.85
C GLU A 345 24.57 -10.34 -18.68
N ASP A 346 24.29 -11.53 -18.16
CA ASP A 346 25.12 -12.22 -17.16
C ASP A 346 26.55 -12.42 -17.60
N PHE A 347 26.75 -12.81 -18.87
CA PHE A 347 28.10 -12.95 -19.40
C PHE A 347 28.89 -11.64 -19.35
N LEU A 348 28.25 -10.51 -19.70
CA LEU A 348 28.89 -9.20 -19.64
C LEU A 348 29.23 -8.80 -18.19
N GLN A 349 28.37 -9.16 -17.24
CA GLN A 349 28.61 -8.96 -15.81
C GLN A 349 29.75 -9.86 -15.29
N LEU A 350 29.80 -11.14 -15.68
CA LEU A 350 30.91 -12.05 -15.39
C LEU A 350 32.24 -11.49 -15.89
N LEU A 351 32.27 -10.95 -17.12
CA LEU A 351 33.48 -10.32 -17.66
C LEU A 351 33.93 -9.10 -16.84
N SER A 352 33.00 -8.39 -16.20
CA SER A 352 33.32 -7.25 -15.33
C SER A 352 34.03 -7.66 -14.04
N THR A 353 33.82 -8.89 -13.57
CA THR A 353 34.43 -9.45 -12.35
C THR A 353 35.72 -10.22 -12.61
N PHE A 354 36.22 -10.24 -13.86
CA PHE A 354 37.43 -10.98 -14.22
C PHE A 354 38.65 -10.61 -13.38
N GLY A 355 39.30 -11.62 -12.79
CA GLY A 355 40.43 -11.50 -11.89
C GLY A 355 40.05 -11.23 -10.43
N CYS A 356 38.76 -11.17 -10.09
CA CYS A 356 38.30 -11.02 -8.72
C CYS A 356 38.54 -12.31 -7.91
N THR A 357 38.95 -12.16 -6.64
CA THR A 357 39.18 -13.28 -5.70
C THR A 357 38.18 -13.33 -4.55
N GLU A 358 37.20 -12.41 -4.54
CA GLU A 358 36.13 -12.33 -3.54
C GLU A 358 34.77 -12.16 -4.26
N CYS A 359 34.60 -12.87 -5.38
CA CYS A 359 33.39 -12.81 -6.21
C CYS A 359 32.84 -14.23 -6.40
N PRO A 360 32.15 -14.80 -5.40
CA PRO A 360 31.67 -16.19 -5.46
C PRO A 360 30.70 -16.44 -6.62
N MET A 361 29.93 -15.43 -7.03
CA MET A 361 29.02 -15.52 -8.18
C MET A 361 29.76 -15.72 -9.52
N GLY A 362 31.03 -15.28 -9.63
CA GLY A 362 31.84 -15.41 -10.83
C GLY A 362 32.91 -16.49 -10.80
N ASP A 363 33.20 -17.06 -9.63
CA ASP A 363 34.12 -18.19 -9.45
C ASP A 363 33.36 -19.51 -9.62
N LEU A 364 32.90 -19.75 -10.85
CA LEU A 364 32.01 -20.84 -11.21
C LEU A 364 32.64 -22.22 -11.00
N ASN A 365 33.97 -22.29 -10.92
CA ASN A 365 34.72 -23.52 -10.71
C ASN A 365 35.29 -23.68 -9.29
N GLU A 366 35.02 -22.71 -8.41
CA GLU A 366 35.43 -22.66 -7.00
C GLU A 366 36.95 -22.77 -6.79
N ASP A 367 37.78 -22.20 -7.68
CA ASP A 367 39.24 -22.19 -7.53
C ASP A 367 39.80 -20.94 -6.83
N GLY A 368 38.92 -20.05 -6.40
CA GLY A 368 39.20 -18.84 -5.64
C GLY A 368 39.51 -17.62 -6.51
N VAL A 369 39.33 -17.69 -7.84
CA VAL A 369 39.53 -16.55 -8.74
C VAL A 369 38.67 -16.61 -10.00
N VAL A 370 37.99 -15.51 -10.31
CA VAL A 370 37.29 -15.37 -11.61
C VAL A 370 38.32 -15.31 -12.73
N SER A 371 38.34 -16.30 -13.60
CA SER A 371 39.38 -16.51 -14.59
C SER A 371 38.82 -16.90 -15.96
N VAL A 372 39.71 -17.28 -16.89
CA VAL A 372 39.28 -17.77 -18.21
C VAL A 372 38.54 -19.09 -18.07
N GLN A 373 38.85 -19.88 -17.05
CA GLN A 373 38.20 -21.15 -16.77
C GLN A 373 36.72 -20.95 -16.46
N ASP A 374 36.38 -19.94 -15.65
CA ASP A 374 35.01 -19.56 -15.33
C ASP A 374 34.25 -19.08 -16.56
N ILE A 375 34.86 -18.21 -17.36
CA ILE A 375 34.28 -17.80 -18.65
C ILE A 375 33.97 -19.00 -19.54
N LEU A 376 34.91 -19.95 -19.65
CA LEU A 376 34.71 -21.13 -20.48
C LEU A 376 33.61 -22.04 -19.93
N LEU A 377 33.44 -22.10 -18.60
CA LEU A 377 32.37 -22.83 -17.95
C LEU A 377 31.01 -22.15 -18.20
N PHE A 378 30.92 -20.84 -18.03
CA PHE A 378 29.71 -20.06 -18.29
C PHE A 378 29.21 -20.24 -19.72
N LEU A 379 30.11 -20.24 -20.71
CA LEU A 379 29.76 -20.46 -22.12
C LEU A 379 29.19 -21.86 -22.41
N THR A 380 29.19 -22.78 -21.45
CA THR A 380 28.48 -24.06 -21.57
C THR A 380 27.03 -24.01 -21.09
N TRP A 381 26.62 -22.93 -20.42
CA TRP A 381 25.29 -22.73 -19.85
C TRP A 381 24.35 -21.93 -20.76
N ILE A 382 24.89 -21.18 -21.73
CA ILE A 382 24.15 -20.34 -22.69
C ILE A 382 24.01 -20.92 -24.10
#